data_AF-A0A930J0C5-F1
#
_entry.id   AF-A0A930J0C5-F1
#
_cell.length_a   1.000
_cell.length_b   1.000
_cell.length_c   1.000
_cell.angle_alpha   90.00
_cell.angle_beta   90.00
_cell.angle_gamma   90.00
#
_symmetry.space_group_name_H-M   'P 1'
#
loop_
_entity.id
_entity.type
_entity.pdbx_description
1 polymer ?
#
loop_
_entity_poly.entity_id
_entity_poly.type
_entity_poly.pdbx_seq_one_letter_code
_entity_poly.pdbx_strand_id
1 'polypeptide(L)'
;QVWDSYYKITEDIPTPEWVIHEDSTRSVIGFNCTMATTHFRGRDWKVWFSEEIPLPLGPWKLGGLPGLILAAHCDGFLDIIASNIKREQLSPVKFYNFWEKKYKDIDRLSYLKKASDPTIYPKNTTMIPKMELE
;
A
#
# COMPACT_ATOMS: atom_id res chain seq x y z
N GLN A 1 -4.79 -8.15 1.64
CA GLN A 1 -6.06 -8.80 1.99
C GLN A 1 -6.58 -9.49 0.74
N VAL A 2 -6.74 -10.82 0.76
CA VAL A 2 -7.27 -11.59 -0.38
C VAL A 2 -8.75 -11.84 -0.14
N TRP A 3 -9.61 -11.42 -1.07
CA TRP A 3 -11.06 -11.45 -0.96
C TRP A 3 -11.63 -12.82 -1.34
N ASP A 4 -11.36 -13.84 -0.51
CA ASP A 4 -12.22 -15.04 -0.30
C ASP A 4 -11.63 -16.03 0.74
N SER A 5 -10.57 -15.64 1.45
CA SER A 5 -9.90 -16.56 2.37
C SER A 5 -10.45 -16.44 3.79
N TYR A 6 -10.94 -17.56 4.34
CA TYR A 6 -11.20 -17.78 5.77
C TYR A 6 -9.95 -17.68 6.66
N TYR A 7 -8.87 -17.11 6.14
CA TYR A 7 -7.56 -17.12 6.76
C TYR A 7 -7.11 -15.71 7.13
N LYS A 8 -6.47 -15.59 8.30
CA LYS A 8 -5.78 -14.38 8.75
C LYS A 8 -4.28 -14.65 8.73
N ILE A 9 -3.55 -13.71 8.13
CA ILE A 9 -2.09 -13.73 8.07
C ILE A 9 -1.62 -12.46 8.76
N THR A 10 -0.76 -12.60 9.75
CA THR A 10 -0.07 -11.49 10.41
C THR A 10 1.37 -11.47 9.92
N GLU A 11 1.82 -10.32 9.47
CA GLU A 11 3.20 -10.09 9.04
C GLU A 11 3.64 -8.72 9.55
N ASP A 12 4.94 -8.56 9.74
CA ASP A 12 5.53 -7.25 9.96
C ASP A 12 5.34 -6.39 8.71
N ILE A 13 5.06 -5.11 8.92
CA ILE A 13 4.87 -4.15 7.83
C ILE A 13 6.26 -3.63 7.45
N PRO A 14 6.82 -4.01 6.29
CA PRO A 14 8.12 -3.49 5.87
C PRO A 14 7.98 -2.00 5.55
N THR A 15 8.88 -1.20 6.10
CA THR A 15 8.99 0.22 5.78
C THR A 15 9.86 0.38 4.53
N PRO A 16 9.41 1.09 3.48
CA PRO A 16 10.25 1.37 2.32
C PRO A 16 11.48 2.19 2.71
N GLU A 17 12.62 1.91 2.09
CA GLU A 17 13.82 2.74 2.20
C GLU A 17 13.72 3.90 1.19
N TRP A 18 13.64 5.12 1.70
CA TRP A 18 13.39 6.30 0.88
C TRP A 18 14.67 7.07 0.58
N VAL A 19 14.81 7.50 -0.67
CA VAL A 19 15.78 8.53 -1.08
C VAL A 19 15.04 9.86 -1.18
N ILE A 20 15.39 10.80 -0.32
CA ILE A 20 14.78 12.14 -0.27
C ILE A 20 15.55 13.08 -1.21
N HIS A 21 14.81 13.84 -2.02
CA HIS A 21 15.35 14.80 -2.98
C HIS A 21 14.92 16.21 -2.56
N GLU A 22 15.71 16.85 -1.70
CA GLU A 22 15.39 18.16 -1.10
C GLU A 22 15.31 19.31 -2.12
N ASP A 23 15.98 19.15 -3.26
CA ASP A 23 15.96 20.09 -4.38
C ASP A 23 14.64 20.07 -5.17
N SER A 24 13.89 18.99 -5.08
CA SER A 24 12.65 18.78 -5.81
C SER A 24 11.43 18.97 -4.91
N THR A 25 10.93 20.20 -4.87
CA THR A 25 9.70 20.55 -4.13
C THR A 25 8.50 20.74 -5.05
N ARG A 26 7.30 20.46 -4.52
CA ARG A 26 6.02 20.65 -5.23
C ARG A 26 4.95 21.06 -4.22
N SER A 27 4.09 22.00 -4.61
CA SER A 27 2.88 22.27 -3.83
C SER A 27 1.77 21.26 -4.18
N VAL A 28 1.22 20.59 -3.18
CA VAL A 28 0.06 19.69 -3.30
C VAL A 28 -0.97 20.16 -2.29
N ILE A 29 -2.19 20.48 -2.75
CA ILE A 29 -3.30 21.01 -1.94
C ILE A 29 -2.90 22.15 -0.98
N GLY A 30 -1.93 22.97 -1.38
CA GLY A 30 -1.44 24.12 -0.61
C GLY A 30 -0.29 23.82 0.36
N PHE A 31 0.09 22.56 0.56
CA PHE A 31 1.23 22.17 1.39
C PHE A 31 2.51 22.08 0.57
N ASN A 32 3.63 22.50 1.16
CA ASN A 32 4.94 22.29 0.57
C ASN A 32 5.33 20.82 0.74
N CYS A 33 5.61 20.16 -0.38
CA CYS A 33 5.97 18.75 -0.38
C CYS A 33 7.35 18.53 -0.99
N THR A 34 8.13 17.67 -0.35
CA THR A 34 9.44 17.22 -0.82
C THR A 34 9.28 15.90 -1.56
N MET A 35 10.02 15.72 -2.66
CA MET A 35 9.99 14.49 -3.41
C MET A 35 10.83 13.41 -2.72
N ALA A 36 10.36 12.17 -2.72
CA ALA A 36 11.13 11.00 -2.36
C ALA A 36 10.92 9.87 -3.38
N THR A 37 11.91 9.01 -3.54
CA THR A 37 11.83 7.84 -4.42
C THR A 37 12.22 6.58 -3.67
N THR A 38 11.64 5.44 -4.06
CA THR A 38 12.00 4.13 -3.52
C THR A 38 11.70 3.04 -4.53
N HIS A 39 12.42 1.92 -4.45
CA HIS A 39 12.05 0.68 -5.10
C HIS A 39 11.37 -0.22 -4.06
N PHE A 40 10.06 -0.44 -4.19
CA PHE A 40 9.30 -1.18 -3.19
C PHE A 40 8.24 -2.10 -3.81
N ARG A 41 8.36 -3.40 -3.49
CA ARG A 41 7.50 -4.49 -3.96
C ARG A 41 7.50 -4.59 -5.50
N GLY A 42 8.69 -4.63 -6.08
CA GLY A 42 8.93 -4.70 -7.52
C GLY A 42 8.48 -3.47 -8.32
N ARG A 43 8.45 -2.28 -7.71
CA ARG A 43 7.98 -1.04 -8.35
C ARG A 43 8.81 0.15 -7.93
N ASP A 44 9.09 1.03 -8.89
CA ASP A 44 9.69 2.33 -8.67
C ASP A 44 8.61 3.35 -8.36
N TRP A 45 8.66 3.90 -7.15
CA TRP A 45 7.74 4.91 -6.68
C TRP A 45 8.40 6.28 -6.64
N LYS A 46 7.68 7.28 -7.11
CA LYS A 46 7.96 8.69 -6.87
C LYS A 46 6.82 9.27 -6.03
N VAL A 47 7.15 9.80 -4.86
CA VAL A 47 6.17 10.35 -3.93
C VAL A 47 6.51 11.78 -3.56
N TRP A 48 5.50 12.52 -3.11
CA TRP A 48 5.65 13.85 -2.52
C TRP A 48 5.01 13.84 -1.14
N PHE A 49 5.79 14.17 -0.12
CA PHE A 49 5.36 14.17 1.28
C PHE A 49 5.54 15.55 1.89
N SER A 50 4.72 15.88 2.90
CA SER A 50 4.79 17.17 3.61
C SER A 50 5.01 16.97 5.10
N GLU A 51 6.10 17.55 5.62
CA GLU A 51 6.43 17.57 7.06
C GLU A 51 5.52 18.50 7.87
N GLU A 52 4.78 19.39 7.21
CA GLU A 52 3.72 20.21 7.85
C GLU A 52 2.62 19.34 8.46
N ILE A 53 2.49 18.10 7.99
CA ILE A 53 1.62 17.07 8.56
C ILE A 53 2.53 15.92 9.00
N PRO A 54 3.02 15.91 10.26
CA PRO A 54 4.02 14.96 10.75
C PRO A 54 3.39 13.59 11.06
N LEU A 55 2.75 12.98 10.06
CA LEU A 55 2.16 11.66 10.09
C LEU A 55 2.91 10.79 9.10
N PRO A 56 3.63 9.73 9.53
CA PRO A 56 4.45 8.89 8.65
C PRO A 56 3.60 7.88 7.86
N LEU A 57 2.53 8.38 7.26
CA LEU A 57 1.48 7.63 6.58
C LEU A 57 1.43 8.03 5.10
N GLY A 58 0.75 7.21 4.32
CA GLY A 58 0.56 7.48 2.91
C GLY A 58 -0.48 6.55 2.30
N PRO A 59 -0.84 6.80 1.03
CA PRO A 59 -1.75 5.92 0.32
C PRO A 59 -1.09 4.57 0.04
N TRP A 60 -1.93 3.55 -0.20
CA TRP A 60 -1.50 2.18 -0.47
C TRP A 60 -0.71 1.58 0.70
N LYS A 61 0.51 1.11 0.45
CA LYS A 61 1.46 0.58 1.45
C LYS A 61 2.68 1.49 1.59
N LEU A 62 2.55 2.75 1.16
CA LEU A 62 3.62 3.74 1.22
C LEU A 62 3.50 4.48 2.56
N GLY A 63 4.62 4.65 3.25
CA GLY A 63 4.69 5.30 4.55
C GLY A 63 6.14 5.31 5.06
N GLY A 64 6.34 5.78 6.29
CA GLY A 64 7.66 5.82 6.93
C GLY A 64 8.52 7.05 6.62
N LEU A 65 8.01 8.00 5.84
CA LEU A 65 8.61 9.34 5.70
C LEU A 65 8.25 10.22 6.91
N PRO A 66 9.01 11.30 7.21
CA PRO A 66 8.74 12.16 8.36
C PRO A 66 7.44 12.98 8.25
N GLY A 67 6.71 12.87 7.14
CA GLY A 67 5.44 13.55 6.90
C GLY A 67 4.47 12.75 6.05
N LEU A 68 3.26 13.28 5.87
CA LEU A 68 2.18 12.62 5.15
C LEU A 68 2.45 12.64 3.65
N ILE A 69 2.39 11.48 2.99
CA ILE A 69 2.48 11.39 1.53
C ILE A 69 1.17 11.91 0.92
N LEU A 70 1.26 13.02 0.18
CA LEU A 70 0.14 13.68 -0.48
C LEU A 70 0.02 13.34 -1.97
N ALA A 71 1.10 12.88 -2.60
CA ALA A 71 1.04 12.35 -3.94
C ALA A 71 1.98 11.16 -4.11
N ALA A 72 1.60 10.19 -4.94
CA ALA A 72 2.38 9.01 -5.25
C ALA A 72 2.16 8.60 -6.70
N HIS A 73 3.25 8.32 -7.40
CA HIS A 73 3.26 7.97 -8.81
C HIS A 73 4.12 6.72 -9.02
N CYS A 74 3.57 5.74 -9.73
CA CYS A 74 4.26 4.57 -10.24
C CYS A 74 3.85 4.38 -11.70
N ASP A 75 4.84 4.38 -12.59
CA ASP A 75 4.60 4.25 -14.02
C ASP A 75 3.86 2.94 -14.35
N GLY A 76 2.91 3.02 -15.29
CA GLY A 76 2.06 1.90 -15.69
C GLY A 76 1.18 1.26 -14.61
N PHE A 77 1.08 1.86 -13.41
CA PHE A 77 0.35 1.26 -12.29
C PHE A 77 -0.64 2.20 -11.61
N LEU A 78 -0.16 3.25 -10.96
CA LEU A 78 -1.00 4.08 -10.11
C LEU A 78 -0.47 5.50 -10.00
N ASP A 79 -1.40 6.44 -10.15
CA ASP A 79 -1.16 7.86 -9.91
C ASP A 79 -2.19 8.33 -8.88
N ILE A 80 -1.70 8.79 -7.72
CA ILE A 80 -2.50 9.18 -6.56
C ILE A 80 -2.12 10.60 -6.21
N ILE A 81 -3.13 11.47 -6.10
CA ILE A 81 -2.96 12.86 -5.66
C ILE A 81 -4.05 13.15 -4.63
N ALA A 82 -3.66 13.69 -3.47
CA ALA A 82 -4.59 14.16 -2.47
C ALA A 82 -5.42 15.31 -3.03
N SER A 83 -6.74 15.25 -2.81
CA SER A 83 -7.67 16.27 -3.30
C SER A 83 -8.10 17.26 -2.22
N ASN A 84 -8.21 16.81 -0.96
CA ASN A 84 -8.64 17.64 0.16
C ASN A 84 -8.20 17.01 1.49
N ILE A 85 -7.92 17.85 2.49
CA ILE A 85 -7.72 17.46 3.88
C ILE A 85 -8.71 18.23 4.76
N LYS A 86 -9.55 17.50 5.48
CA LYS A 86 -10.53 18.05 6.43
C LYS A 86 -10.23 17.56 7.84
N ARG A 87 -10.30 18.46 8.82
CA ARG A 87 -10.19 18.14 10.25
C ARG A 87 -11.51 18.31 11.01
N GLU A 88 -12.44 19.07 10.45
CA GLU A 88 -13.73 19.42 11.04
C GLU A 88 -14.87 18.94 10.14
N GLN A 89 -16.07 18.80 10.72
CA GLN A 89 -17.29 18.37 10.01
C GLN A 89 -17.12 17.03 9.30
N LEU A 90 -16.50 16.07 9.99
CA LEU A 90 -16.24 14.74 9.46
C LEU A 90 -17.53 13.92 9.43
N SER A 91 -17.86 13.37 8.27
CA SER A 91 -18.84 12.29 8.19
C SER A 91 -18.27 11.04 8.88
N PRO A 92 -19.09 10.25 9.60
CA PRO A 92 -18.62 8.98 10.16
C PRO A 92 -17.96 8.12 9.08
N VAL A 93 -16.71 7.71 9.32
CA VAL A 93 -16.04 6.76 8.44
C VAL A 93 -16.79 5.44 8.57
N LYS A 94 -17.32 4.92 7.45
CA LYS A 94 -17.93 3.60 7.43
C LYS A 94 -16.85 2.55 7.63
N PHE A 95 -16.83 1.93 8.81
CA PHE A 95 -16.01 0.75 9.06
C PHE A 95 -16.83 -0.49 8.74
N TYR A 96 -16.32 -1.35 7.86
CA TYR A 96 -16.84 -2.70 7.73
C TYR A 96 -16.44 -3.48 8.98
N ASN A 97 -17.40 -4.13 9.64
CA ASN A 97 -17.11 -4.96 10.80
C ASN A 97 -16.44 -6.27 10.35
N PHE A 98 -15.11 -6.25 10.35
CA PHE A 98 -14.29 -7.45 10.11
C PHE A 98 -13.94 -8.19 11.40
N TRP A 99 -14.22 -7.60 12.57
CA TRP A 99 -13.80 -8.11 13.88
C TRP A 99 -14.61 -9.32 14.33
N GLU A 100 -15.89 -9.36 13.96
CA GLU A 100 -16.79 -10.48 14.28
C GLU A 100 -16.59 -11.69 13.36
N LYS A 101 -15.86 -11.53 12.25
CA LYS A 101 -15.56 -12.66 11.35
C LYS A 101 -14.51 -13.57 11.97
N LYS A 102 -14.86 -14.85 12.12
CA LYS A 102 -13.94 -15.89 12.58
C LYS A 102 -13.01 -16.28 11.42
N TYR A 103 -11.78 -15.80 11.46
CA TYR A 103 -10.72 -16.24 10.56
C TYR A 103 -9.83 -17.28 11.26
N LYS A 104 -9.25 -18.18 10.47
CA LYS A 104 -8.25 -19.15 10.93
C LYS A 104 -6.86 -18.57 10.68
N ASP A 105 -6.02 -18.51 11.70
CA ASP A 105 -4.64 -18.07 11.50
C ASP A 105 -3.87 -19.07 10.63
N ILE A 106 -3.04 -18.55 9.72
CA ILE A 106 -2.14 -19.33 8.88
C ILE A 106 -0.88 -18.50 8.59
N ASP A 107 0.26 -19.16 8.45
CA ASP A 107 1.47 -18.50 7.98
C ASP A 107 1.40 -18.22 6.47
N ARG A 108 2.11 -17.19 6.02
CA ARG A 108 2.11 -16.78 4.60
C ARG A 108 2.60 -17.88 3.68
N LEU A 109 3.65 -18.61 4.06
CA LEU A 109 4.26 -19.61 3.19
C LEU A 109 3.29 -20.77 2.94
N SER A 110 2.63 -21.25 3.99
CA SER A 110 1.57 -22.27 3.92
C SER A 110 0.36 -21.77 3.14
N TYR A 111 -0.04 -20.51 3.33
CA TYR A 111 -1.11 -19.92 2.52
C TYR A 111 -0.73 -19.86 1.04
N LEU A 112 0.47 -19.39 0.70
CA LEU A 112 0.94 -19.29 -0.67
C LEU A 112 1.03 -20.66 -1.33
N LYS A 113 1.55 -21.67 -0.63
CA LYS A 113 1.59 -23.07 -1.12
C LYS A 113 0.19 -23.58 -1.45
N LYS A 114 -0.79 -23.36 -0.56
CA LYS A 114 -2.19 -23.73 -0.79
C LYS A 114 -2.80 -22.95 -1.95
N ALA A 115 -2.58 -21.64 -2.01
CA ALA A 115 -3.16 -20.78 -3.04
C ALA A 115 -2.58 -21.07 -4.43
N SER A 116 -1.34 -21.53 -4.51
CA SER A 116 -0.69 -21.92 -5.77
C SER A 116 -0.89 -23.39 -6.14
N ASP A 117 -1.70 -24.16 -5.39
CA ASP A 117 -1.95 -25.57 -5.70
C ASP A 117 -2.71 -25.69 -7.02
N PRO A 118 -2.11 -26.28 -8.07
CA PRO A 118 -2.73 -26.41 -9.39
C PRO A 118 -4.03 -27.21 -9.37
N THR A 119 -4.23 -28.07 -8.37
CA THR A 119 -5.40 -28.95 -8.25
C THR A 119 -6.68 -28.21 -7.87
N ILE A 120 -6.56 -26.96 -7.37
CA ILE A 120 -7.69 -26.10 -6.99
C ILE A 120 -8.31 -25.41 -8.22
N TYR A 121 -7.55 -25.27 -9.31
CA TYR A 121 -8.02 -24.61 -10.51
C TYR A 121 -8.80 -25.59 -11.42
N PRO A 122 -9.83 -25.12 -12.14
CA PRO A 122 -10.51 -25.93 -13.14
C PRO A 122 -9.54 -26.53 -14.16
N LYS A 123 -9.83 -27.75 -14.63
CA LYS A 123 -9.04 -28.41 -15.68
C LYS A 123 -8.97 -27.47 -16.90
N ASN A 124 -7.76 -27.28 -17.45
CA ASN A 124 -7.40 -26.37 -18.56
C ASN A 124 -7.17 -24.88 -18.18
N THR A 125 -6.98 -24.56 -16.90
CA THR A 125 -6.55 -23.21 -16.50
C THR A 125 -5.11 -22.94 -16.99
N THR A 126 -4.93 -21.88 -17.77
CA THR A 126 -3.59 -21.42 -18.18
C THR A 126 -2.96 -20.62 -17.04
N MET A 127 -1.91 -21.16 -16.43
CA MET A 127 -1.17 -20.49 -15.36
C MET A 127 -0.16 -19.51 -15.95
N ILE A 128 -0.34 -18.22 -15.69
CA ILE A 128 0.65 -17.19 -16.03
C ILE A 128 1.79 -17.29 -15.00
N PRO A 129 3.08 -17.16 -15.40
CA PRO A 129 4.20 -17.18 -14.47
C PRO A 129 4.04 -16.16 -13.35
N LYS A 130 4.51 -16.51 -12.14
CA LYS A 130 4.51 -15.60 -10.99
C LYS A 130 5.36 -14.37 -11.32
N MET A 131 4.76 -13.19 -11.22
CA MET A 131 5.51 -11.93 -11.16
C MET A 131 6.39 -11.96 -9.90
N GLU A 132 7.71 -11.87 -10.07
CA GLU A 132 8.64 -11.83 -8.94
C GLU A 132 8.34 -10.59 -8.10
N LEU A 133 8.01 -10.82 -6.83
CA LEU A 133 7.75 -9.81 -5.83
C LEU A 133 8.94 -9.86 -4.88
N GLU A 134 10.07 -9.32 -5.33
CA GLU A 134 11.14 -8.87 -4.44
C GLU A 134 10.68 -7.64 -3.66
#